data_AF-A0ABD7Z5Y3-F1
#
_entry.id   AF-A0ABD7Z5Y3-F1
#
_cell.length_a   1.000
_cell.length_b   1.000
_cell.length_c   1.000
_cell.angle_alpha   90.00
_cell.angle_beta   90.00
_cell.angle_gamma   90.00
#
_symmetry.space_group_name_H-M   'P 1'
#
loop_
_entity.id
_entity.type
_entity.pdbx_description
1 polymer ?
#
loop_
_entity_poly.entity_id
_entity_poly.type
_entity_poly.pdbx_seq_one_letter_code
_entity_poly.pdbx_strand_id
1 'polypeptide(L)'
;MKRYYYERFNHKMPDSYDHAKQFFDDSIPDGNLNPKRNLLQFHNGSPTKPQVDDIIVLDWSKYGHVAIISKVTDNDIEIVQQNPGPTASSRATFPLIYKDGLWKIDSFRVLGYLRKR
;
A
#
# COMPACT_ATOMS: atom_id res chain seq x y z
N MET A 1 10.67 3.71 -1.29
CA MET A 1 10.00 2.42 -1.57
C MET A 1 10.90 1.36 -2.18
N LYS A 2 11.36 1.50 -3.42
CA LYS A 2 12.18 0.48 -4.08
C LYS A 2 13.39 0.01 -3.25
N ARG A 3 14.15 0.95 -2.67
CA ARG A 3 15.30 0.64 -1.81
C ARG A 3 14.91 -0.22 -0.60
N TYR A 4 13.82 0.14 0.08
CA TYR A 4 13.32 -0.62 1.23
C TYR A 4 12.99 -2.08 0.86
N TYR A 5 12.26 -2.28 -0.24
CA TYR A 5 11.92 -3.63 -0.71
C TYR A 5 13.14 -4.43 -1.17
N TYR A 6 14.13 -3.77 -1.76
CA TYR A 6 15.39 -4.42 -2.13
C TYR A 6 16.19 -4.83 -0.89
N GLU A 7 16.40 -3.92 0.07
CA GLU A 7 17.17 -4.20 1.29
C GLU A 7 16.48 -5.25 2.18
N ARG A 8 15.15 -5.22 2.27
CA ARG A 8 14.40 -6.11 3.16
C ARG A 8 14.07 -7.46 2.56
N PHE A 9 13.77 -7.51 1.26
CA PHE A 9 13.27 -8.73 0.60
C PHE A 9 14.13 -9.20 -0.58
N ASN A 10 15.25 -8.53 -0.85
CA ASN A 10 16.02 -8.68 -2.11
C ASN A 10 15.12 -8.56 -3.35
N HIS A 11 14.05 -7.77 -3.25
CA HIS A 11 13.03 -7.66 -4.29
C HIS A 11 13.31 -6.47 -5.20
N LYS A 12 13.48 -6.75 -6.50
CA LYS A 12 13.51 -5.72 -7.55
C LYS A 12 12.18 -5.72 -8.28
N MET A 13 11.50 -4.58 -8.28
CA MET A 13 10.29 -4.39 -9.07
C MET A 13 10.65 -4.47 -10.57
N PRO A 14 9.99 -5.34 -11.36
CA PRO A 14 10.28 -5.50 -12.78
C PRO A 14 10.11 -4.19 -13.56
N ASP A 15 9.02 -3.49 -13.30
CA ASP A 15 8.81 -2.13 -13.78
C ASP A 15 8.92 -1.16 -12.61
N SER A 16 9.91 -0.29 -12.73
CA SER A 16 10.25 0.69 -11.69
C SER A 16 9.82 2.12 -12.09
N TYR A 17 9.47 2.37 -13.35
CA TYR A 17 9.19 3.71 -13.83
C TYR A 17 7.70 3.93 -13.83
N ASP A 18 7.19 4.79 -12.95
CA ASP A 18 5.79 5.22 -12.93
C ASP A 18 5.55 6.20 -11.76
N HIS A 19 4.41 6.87 -11.78
CA HIS A 19 3.89 7.61 -10.63
C HIS A 19 3.39 6.68 -9.52
N ALA A 20 3.30 7.19 -8.30
CA ALA A 20 2.95 6.40 -7.12
C ALA A 20 1.59 5.70 -7.25
N LYS A 21 0.54 6.37 -7.76
CA LYS A 21 -0.77 5.73 -7.96
C LYS A 21 -0.76 4.57 -8.97
N GLN A 22 0.13 4.61 -9.96
CA GLN A 22 0.27 3.56 -10.97
C GLN A 22 0.91 2.28 -10.39
N PHE A 23 1.29 2.27 -9.11
CA PHE A 23 1.64 1.03 -8.42
C PHE A 23 0.46 0.06 -8.36
N PHE A 24 -0.76 0.59 -8.39
CA PHE A 24 -2.00 -0.18 -8.35
C PHE A 24 -2.63 -0.26 -9.75
N ASP A 25 -3.12 -1.44 -10.11
CA ASP A 25 -3.84 -1.68 -11.37
C ASP A 25 -5.23 -2.25 -11.05
N ASP A 26 -6.26 -1.40 -11.14
CA ASP A 26 -7.64 -1.73 -10.77
C ASP A 26 -8.25 -2.89 -11.60
N SER A 27 -7.63 -3.25 -12.74
CA SER A 27 -8.06 -4.40 -13.54
C SER A 27 -7.62 -5.75 -12.98
N ILE A 28 -6.67 -5.77 -12.04
CA ILE A 28 -6.13 -7.00 -11.46
C ILE A 28 -7.02 -7.45 -10.31
N PRO A 29 -7.60 -8.67 -10.35
CA PRO A 29 -8.47 -9.15 -9.28
C PRO A 29 -7.79 -9.16 -7.91
N ASP A 30 -8.59 -9.01 -6.86
CA ASP A 30 -8.10 -9.04 -5.48
C ASP A 30 -7.30 -10.31 -5.16
N GLY A 31 -6.15 -10.16 -4.53
CA GLY A 31 -5.24 -11.26 -4.19
C GLY A 31 -4.39 -11.77 -5.34
N ASN A 32 -4.55 -11.26 -6.56
CA ASN A 32 -3.75 -11.70 -7.71
C ASN A 32 -2.40 -10.98 -7.81
N LEU A 33 -1.50 -11.57 -8.60
CA LEU A 33 -0.19 -11.01 -8.87
C LEU A 33 -0.32 -9.76 -9.76
N ASN A 34 0.24 -8.65 -9.30
CA ASN A 34 0.58 -7.52 -10.13
C ASN A 34 1.93 -7.78 -10.83
N PRO A 35 1.95 -8.08 -12.15
CA PRO A 35 3.17 -8.50 -12.84
C PRO A 35 4.19 -7.36 -12.95
N LYS A 36 3.73 -6.10 -13.06
CA LYS A 36 4.62 -4.93 -13.15
C LYS A 36 5.42 -4.72 -11.86
N ARG A 37 4.83 -5.06 -10.71
CA ARG A 37 5.49 -4.92 -9.40
C ARG A 37 6.08 -6.22 -8.89
N ASN A 38 5.64 -7.35 -9.44
CA ASN A 38 5.90 -8.71 -8.95
C ASN A 38 5.53 -8.87 -7.46
N LEU A 39 4.34 -8.38 -7.12
CA LEU A 39 3.75 -8.38 -5.78
C LEU A 39 2.29 -8.82 -5.88
N LEU A 40 1.75 -9.45 -4.84
CA LEU A 40 0.30 -9.65 -4.75
C LEU A 40 -0.38 -8.29 -4.55
N GLN A 41 -1.56 -8.10 -5.13
CA GLN A 41 -2.32 -6.86 -5.03
C GLN A 41 -3.68 -7.12 -4.39
N PHE A 42 -4.05 -6.27 -3.44
CA PHE A 42 -5.32 -6.32 -2.74
C PHE A 42 -5.99 -4.95 -2.79
N HIS A 43 -7.27 -4.91 -3.11
CA HIS A 43 -8.09 -3.70 -3.08
C HIS A 43 -8.35 -3.28 -1.65
N ASN A 44 -8.61 -1.99 -1.46
CA ASN A 44 -9.17 -1.53 -0.19
C ASN A 44 -10.59 -2.11 -0.01
N GLY A 45 -10.82 -2.86 1.06
CA GLY A 45 -12.00 -3.72 1.19
C GLY A 45 -11.77 -5.18 0.81
N SER A 46 -10.51 -5.63 0.75
CA SER A 46 -10.18 -7.06 0.56
C SER A 46 -10.60 -7.91 1.76
N PRO A 47 -10.98 -9.20 1.58
CA PRO A 47 -11.09 -10.16 2.69
C PRO A 47 -9.75 -10.44 3.36
N THR A 48 -8.64 -10.11 2.71
CA THR A 48 -7.31 -10.20 3.29
C THR A 48 -7.06 -9.00 4.19
N LYS A 49 -6.50 -9.22 5.38
CA LYS A 49 -6.05 -8.13 6.26
C LYS A 49 -4.74 -7.55 5.72
N PRO A 50 -4.56 -6.21 5.69
CA PRO A 50 -3.25 -5.62 5.42
C PRO A 50 -2.22 -6.11 6.46
N GLN A 51 -0.95 -6.12 6.09
CA GLN A 51 0.15 -6.60 6.91
C GLN A 51 1.28 -5.58 6.98
N VAL A 52 2.14 -5.75 7.98
CA VAL A 52 3.40 -5.02 8.05
C VAL A 52 4.21 -5.31 6.78
N ASP A 53 4.89 -4.28 6.31
CA ASP A 53 5.67 -4.21 5.07
C ASP A 53 4.88 -4.09 3.77
N ASP A 54 3.56 -4.19 3.79
CA ASP A 54 2.73 -3.92 2.61
C ASP A 54 2.94 -2.49 2.10
N ILE A 55 2.96 -2.31 0.79
CA ILE A 55 2.93 -0.98 0.16
C ILE A 55 1.48 -0.55 0.04
N ILE A 56 1.06 0.47 0.79
CA ILE A 56 -0.24 1.10 0.57
C ILE A 56 -0.16 2.07 -0.62
N VAL A 57 -1.18 2.09 -1.47
CA VAL A 57 -1.29 2.99 -2.63
C VAL A 57 -2.47 3.94 -2.44
N LEU A 58 -2.20 5.24 -2.59
CA LEU A 58 -3.12 6.34 -2.28
C LEU A 58 -3.23 7.28 -3.49
N ASP A 59 -4.44 7.63 -3.92
CA ASP A 59 -4.68 8.58 -5.02
C ASP A 59 -4.87 10.03 -4.51
N TRP A 60 -3.97 10.48 -3.64
CA TRP A 60 -4.03 11.81 -3.01
C TRP A 60 -3.73 12.98 -3.95
N SER A 61 -3.06 12.75 -5.08
CA SER A 61 -2.58 13.81 -5.97
C SER A 61 -2.52 13.36 -7.42
N LYS A 62 -2.14 14.26 -8.35
CA LYS A 62 -1.87 13.92 -9.76
C LYS A 62 -0.97 12.68 -9.90
N TYR A 63 0.01 12.53 -9.01
CA TYR A 63 0.98 11.44 -9.01
C TYR A 63 0.62 10.30 -8.04
N GLY A 64 -0.36 10.51 -7.16
CA GLY A 64 -0.63 9.62 -6.03
C GLY A 64 0.44 9.67 -4.94
N HIS A 65 0.36 8.73 -4.01
CA HIS A 65 1.31 8.52 -2.94
C HIS A 65 1.43 7.02 -2.62
N VAL A 66 2.61 6.60 -2.16
CA VAL A 66 2.83 5.24 -1.66
C VAL A 66 3.56 5.34 -0.33
N ALA A 67 3.13 4.51 0.63
CA ALA A 67 3.73 4.40 1.96
C ALA A 67 3.99 2.92 2.30
N ILE A 68 4.81 2.65 3.32
CA ILE A 68 4.95 1.28 3.86
C ILE A 68 4.10 1.18 5.12
N ILE A 69 3.29 0.14 5.23
CA ILE A 69 2.61 -0.19 6.48
C ILE A 69 3.66 -0.71 7.47
N SER A 70 3.91 0.03 8.54
CA SER A 70 4.90 -0.28 9.57
C SER A 70 4.32 -0.96 10.81
N LYS A 71 3.00 -0.83 11.03
CA LYS A 71 2.26 -1.50 12.10
C LYS A 71 0.85 -1.80 11.63
N VAL A 72 0.31 -2.94 12.07
CA VAL A 72 -1.10 -3.30 11.90
C VAL A 72 -1.62 -3.75 13.26
N THR A 73 -2.73 -3.17 13.70
CA THR A 73 -3.48 -3.61 14.89
C THR A 73 -4.83 -4.16 14.46
N ASP A 74 -5.76 -4.33 15.40
CA ASP A 74 -7.14 -4.69 15.09
C ASP A 74 -7.97 -3.49 14.63
N ASN A 75 -7.55 -2.26 14.95
CA ASN A 75 -8.34 -1.05 14.74
C ASN A 75 -7.63 -0.01 13.87
N ASP A 76 -6.33 -0.18 13.60
CA ASP A 76 -5.55 0.79 12.83
C ASP A 76 -4.37 0.16 12.09
N ILE A 77 -3.83 0.95 11.18
CA ILE A 77 -2.50 0.77 10.61
C ILE A 77 -1.67 2.02 10.84
N GLU A 78 -0.35 1.86 10.98
CA GLU A 78 0.60 2.96 10.92
C GLU A 78 1.44 2.85 9.65
N ILE A 79 1.53 3.92 8.89
CA ILE A 79 2.39 4.02 7.71
C ILE A 79 3.67 4.81 8.00
N VAL A 80 4.76 4.45 7.33
CA VAL A 80 5.97 5.27 7.19
C VAL A 80 6.10 5.73 5.74
N GLN A 81 6.38 7.02 5.56
CA GLN A 81 6.35 7.67 4.26
C GLN A 81 7.57 8.57 4.02
N GLN A 82 7.92 8.75 2.74
CA GLN A 82 8.93 9.70 2.30
C GLN A 82 8.24 10.79 1.47
N ASN A 83 8.72 12.02 1.60
CA ASN A 83 8.19 13.20 0.92
C ASN A 83 6.67 13.42 1.14
N PRO A 84 6.15 13.39 2.39
CA PRO A 84 4.72 13.60 2.63
C PRO A 84 4.29 15.07 2.43
N GLY A 85 5.26 15.98 2.22
CA GLY A 85 5.06 17.43 2.20
C GLY A 85 5.83 18.11 3.33
N PRO A 86 6.00 19.44 3.28
CA PRO A 86 6.87 20.18 4.21
C PRO A 86 6.37 20.20 5.66
N THR A 87 5.06 20.04 5.87
CA THR A 87 4.43 20.10 7.20
C THR A 87 3.88 18.76 7.66
N ALA A 88 3.99 17.72 6.83
CA ALA A 88 3.42 16.41 7.10
C ALA A 88 4.42 15.49 7.82
N SER A 89 3.91 14.70 8.76
CA SER A 89 4.71 13.74 9.54
C SER A 89 5.23 12.61 8.65
N SER A 90 6.42 12.08 8.97
CA SER A 90 6.98 10.89 8.35
C SER A 90 6.22 9.60 8.71
N ARG A 91 5.34 9.67 9.71
CA ARG A 91 4.39 8.63 10.13
C ARG A 91 2.96 9.14 10.13
N ALA A 92 2.02 8.28 9.74
CA ALA A 92 0.59 8.56 9.86
C ALA A 92 -0.17 7.29 10.23
N THR A 93 -1.23 7.44 11.01
CA THR A 93 -2.09 6.33 11.44
C THR A 93 -3.46 6.47 10.79
N PHE A 94 -4.00 5.37 10.27
CA PHE A 94 -5.32 5.31 9.68
C PHE A 94 -6.16 4.23 10.36
N PRO A 95 -7.46 4.48 10.64
CA PRO A 95 -8.35 3.43 11.13
C PRO A 95 -8.42 2.25 10.15
N LEU A 96 -8.50 1.05 10.70
CA LEU A 96 -8.71 -0.20 9.99
C LEU A 96 -10.04 -0.78 10.46
N ILE A 97 -10.98 -0.88 9.54
CA ILE A 97 -12.35 -1.32 9.79
C ILE A 97 -12.51 -2.73 9.24
N TYR A 98 -12.96 -3.65 10.07
CA TYR A 98 -13.41 -4.98 9.64
C TYR A 98 -14.93 -5.03 9.67
N LYS A 99 -15.55 -5.21 8.50
CA LYS A 99 -17.01 -5.28 8.36
C LYS A 99 -17.39 -6.22 7.22
N ASP A 100 -18.40 -7.07 7.44
CA ASP A 100 -18.94 -7.98 6.43
C ASP A 100 -17.87 -8.88 5.77
N GLY A 101 -16.86 -9.27 6.56
CA GLY A 101 -15.75 -10.09 6.08
C GLY A 101 -14.63 -9.32 5.35
N LEU A 102 -14.73 -8.00 5.24
CA LEU A 102 -13.82 -7.16 4.46
C LEU A 102 -13.03 -6.19 5.35
N TRP A 103 -11.75 -6.01 5.04
CA TRP A 103 -10.85 -5.08 5.70
C TRP A 103 -10.72 -3.79 4.89
N LYS A 104 -11.11 -2.66 5.49
CA LYS A 104 -11.03 -1.34 4.88
C LYS A 104 -10.12 -0.42 5.70
N ILE A 105 -9.11 0.14 5.05
CA ILE A 105 -8.31 1.24 5.58
C ILE A 105 -9.10 2.52 5.35
N ASP A 106 -9.55 3.16 6.43
CA ASP A 106 -10.40 4.34 6.39
C ASP A 106 -9.55 5.62 6.28
N SER A 107 -9.13 5.90 5.06
CA SER A 107 -8.40 7.11 4.71
C SER A 107 -8.79 7.58 3.32
N PHE A 108 -8.57 8.85 3.03
CA PHE A 108 -8.95 9.46 1.76
C PHE A 108 -8.26 8.74 0.59
N ARG A 109 -9.04 8.24 -0.37
CA ARG A 109 -8.56 7.68 -1.65
C ARG A 109 -7.49 6.58 -1.52
N VAL A 110 -7.63 5.66 -0.57
CA VAL A 110 -6.85 4.42 -0.56
C VAL A 110 -7.34 3.52 -1.68
N LEU A 111 -6.46 3.17 -2.61
CA LEU A 111 -6.76 2.22 -3.70
C LEU A 111 -6.67 0.78 -3.20
N GLY A 112 -5.60 0.49 -2.44
CA GLY A 112 -5.32 -0.84 -1.94
C GLY A 112 -3.87 -0.96 -1.46
N TYR A 113 -3.37 -2.19 -1.42
CA TYR A 113 -2.02 -2.48 -0.96
C TYR A 113 -1.37 -3.64 -1.72
N LEU A 114 -0.04 -3.62 -1.77
CA LEU A 114 0.79 -4.61 -2.44
C LEU A 114 1.65 -5.39 -1.43
N ARG A 115 1.76 -6.70 -1.62
CA ARG A 115 2.47 -7.60 -0.71
C ARG A 115 3.52 -8.43 -1.42
N LYS A 116 4.68 -8.59 -0.79
CA LYS A 116 5.68 -9.55 -1.24
C LYS A 116 5.22 -10.98 -0.87
N ARG A 117 5.21 -11.86 -1.88
CA ARG A 117 5.04 -13.32 -1.68
C ARG A 117 6.14 -13.91 -0.81
#